data_AF-A0A4R7FR95-F1
#
_entry.id   AF-A0A4R7FR95-F1
#
_cell.length_a   1.000
_cell.length_b   1.000
_cell.length_c   1.000
_cell.angle_alpha   90.00
_cell.angle_beta   90.00
_cell.angle_gamma   90.00
#
_symmetry.space_group_name_H-M   'P 1'
#
loop_
_entity.id
_entity.type
_entity.pdbx_description
1 polymer ?
#
loop_
_entity_poly.entity_id
_entity_poly.type
_entity_poly.pdbx_seq_one_letter_code
_entity_poly.pdbx_strand_id
1 'polypeptide(L)'
;MGDVGWTVDRDARTVWVVPRDEQMMTWFQVVRIANVQSVRWVLGALNSQQSPVSVRRAQAWCARLETAGLVGRAQLGGAGGSLVWGTYAGTGVGKPSLYRQTTRHEVAVSAASARYAAAGCAWRRDEKPAFVGGHQADGVALGPGWVELIEVELTPKRLPRYVSIFRAFRRRLDLGEANSITYLCNTESARAVREALTSIPIGRTLVDRVSVHEVYDLAGQWISDALPDWLKSTASRGRW
;
A
#
# COMPACT_ATOMS: atom_id res chain seq x y z
N MET A 1 15.74 -19.06 56.71
CA MET A 1 15.86 -17.73 56.08
C MET A 1 16.53 -17.95 54.74
N GLY A 2 15.73 -18.17 53.69
CA GLY A 2 16.23 -18.45 52.34
C GLY A 2 16.35 -17.14 51.58
N ASP A 3 17.57 -16.83 51.16
CA ASP A 3 17.90 -15.64 50.38
C ASP A 3 17.37 -15.84 48.96
N VAL A 4 16.28 -15.14 48.63
CA VAL A 4 15.69 -15.16 47.28
C VAL A 4 16.48 -14.18 46.44
N GLY A 5 17.50 -14.71 45.75
CA GLY A 5 18.27 -13.95 44.76
C GLY A 5 17.35 -13.44 43.66
N TRP A 6 17.11 -12.13 43.64
CA TRP A 6 16.54 -11.46 42.48
C TRP A 6 17.62 -11.40 41.39
N THR A 7 17.60 -12.39 40.49
CA THR A 7 18.28 -12.28 39.20
C THR A 7 17.56 -11.21 38.38
N VAL A 8 18.05 -9.97 38.47
CA VAL A 8 17.71 -8.93 37.51
C VAL A 8 18.34 -9.35 36.19
N ASP A 9 17.52 -9.84 35.27
CA ASP A 9 17.92 -10.08 33.89
C ASP A 9 18.30 -8.73 33.25
N ARG A 10 19.61 -8.45 33.22
CA ARG A 10 20.19 -7.23 32.67
C ARG A 10 20.14 -7.19 31.14
N ASP A 11 19.73 -8.28 30.48
CA ASP A 11 19.62 -8.37 29.02
C ASP A 11 18.21 -8.07 28.48
N ALA A 12 17.22 -7.90 29.36
CA ALA A 12 15.90 -7.39 28.99
C ALA A 12 16.00 -5.88 28.66
N ARG A 13 16.55 -5.54 27.49
CA ARG A 13 16.43 -4.18 26.94
C ARG A 13 14.96 -3.88 26.77
N THR A 14 14.39 -3.13 27.70
CA THR A 14 13.02 -2.64 27.60
C THR A 14 12.93 -1.71 26.40
N VAL A 15 12.47 -2.23 25.27
CA VAL A 15 12.17 -1.42 24.10
C VAL A 15 10.80 -0.80 24.32
N TRP A 16 10.76 0.52 24.50
CA TRP A 16 9.51 1.25 24.59
C TRP A 16 8.78 1.25 23.24
N VAL A 17 7.54 0.75 23.24
CA VAL A 17 6.59 0.84 22.13
C VAL A 17 5.76 2.09 22.35
N VAL A 18 5.61 2.92 21.32
CA VAL A 18 4.85 4.20 21.40
C VAL A 18 3.57 4.13 20.56
N PRO A 19 2.58 5.02 20.77
CA PRO A 19 1.32 4.99 20.00
C PRO A 19 1.48 5.06 18.47
N ARG A 20 2.57 5.68 18.00
CA ARG A 20 2.91 5.71 16.56
C ARG A 20 3.30 4.32 16.03
N ASP A 21 3.92 3.48 16.87
CA ASP A 21 4.27 2.11 16.49
C ASP A 21 3.03 1.23 16.37
N GLU A 22 2.06 1.42 17.25
CA GLU A 22 0.77 0.74 17.19
C GLU A 22 0.03 1.10 15.90
N GLN A 23 0.02 2.38 15.51
CA GLN A 23 -0.55 2.82 14.24
C GLN A 23 0.20 2.22 13.03
N MET A 24 1.52 2.09 13.09
CA MET A 24 2.29 1.35 12.07
C MET A 24 1.86 -0.13 12.01
N MET A 25 1.55 -0.76 13.15
CA MET A 25 1.07 -2.15 13.16
C MET A 25 -0.32 -2.27 12.57
N THR A 26 -1.23 -1.32 12.84
CA THR A 26 -2.54 -1.23 12.17
C THR A 26 -2.37 -1.11 10.65
N TRP A 27 -1.41 -0.31 10.18
CA TRP A 27 -1.11 -0.26 8.75
C TRP A 27 -0.60 -1.61 8.21
N PHE A 28 0.29 -2.31 8.93
CA PHE A 28 0.77 -3.63 8.54
C PHE A 28 -0.29 -4.74 8.60
N GLN A 29 -1.36 -4.59 9.38
CA GLN A 29 -2.53 -5.47 9.30
C GLN A 29 -3.23 -5.35 7.95
N VAL A 30 -3.24 -4.15 7.37
CA VAL A 30 -3.82 -3.88 6.05
C VAL A 30 -2.83 -4.24 4.94
N VAL A 31 -1.58 -3.82 5.01
CA VAL A 31 -0.57 -4.16 3.99
C VAL A 31 0.46 -5.14 4.56
N ARG A 32 0.51 -6.35 3.99
CA ARG A 32 1.23 -7.47 4.64
C ARG A 32 2.75 -7.37 4.55
N ILE A 33 3.27 -6.65 3.57
CA ILE A 33 4.70 -6.52 3.34
C ILE A 33 5.01 -5.19 2.67
N ALA A 34 6.07 -4.54 3.12
CA ALA A 34 6.52 -3.26 2.58
C ALA A 34 8.04 -3.29 2.38
N ASN A 35 8.57 -2.29 1.68
CA ASN A 35 9.99 -1.98 1.74
C ASN A 35 10.22 -0.79 2.69
N VAL A 36 11.48 -0.52 3.02
CA VAL A 36 11.85 0.61 3.90
C VAL A 36 11.39 1.95 3.32
N GLN A 37 11.30 2.09 2.00
CA GLN A 37 10.81 3.32 1.37
C GLN A 37 9.36 3.61 1.74
N SER A 38 8.48 2.62 1.66
CA SER A 38 7.09 2.76 2.08
C SER A 38 6.97 3.01 3.59
N VAL A 39 7.81 2.38 4.41
CA VAL A 39 7.88 2.68 5.87
C VAL A 39 8.23 4.14 6.12
N ARG A 40 9.17 4.74 5.36
CA ARG A 40 9.50 6.17 5.50
C ARG A 40 8.28 7.06 5.27
N TRP A 41 7.48 6.73 4.26
CA TRP A 41 6.29 7.48 3.87
C TRP A 41 5.20 7.42 4.94
N VAL A 42 4.88 6.22 5.45
CA VAL A 42 3.88 6.08 6.52
C VAL A 42 4.33 6.75 7.81
N LEU A 43 5.60 6.59 8.17
CA LEU A 43 6.16 7.31 9.31
C LEU A 43 6.02 8.84 9.13
N GLY A 44 6.27 9.37 7.94
CA GLY A 44 6.02 10.78 7.63
C GLY A 44 4.55 11.16 7.81
N ALA A 45 3.64 10.36 7.25
CA ALA A 45 2.20 10.56 7.34
C ALA A 45 1.69 10.58 8.79
N LEU A 46 2.17 9.67 9.64
CA LEU A 46 1.82 9.63 11.08
C LEU A 46 2.34 10.85 11.86
N ASN A 47 3.28 11.60 11.29
CA ASN A 47 3.72 12.90 11.79
C ASN A 47 2.99 14.07 11.12
N SER A 48 1.88 13.82 10.42
CA SER A 48 1.15 14.80 9.60
C SER A 48 2.00 15.47 8.52
N GLN A 49 2.98 14.75 7.97
CA GLN A 49 3.85 15.24 6.90
C GLN A 49 3.45 14.62 5.55
N GLN A 50 3.42 15.44 4.51
CA GLN A 50 3.26 15.00 3.11
C GLN A 50 4.58 14.55 2.46
N SER A 51 5.59 14.28 3.29
CA SER A 51 6.95 13.90 2.89
C SER A 51 7.44 12.74 3.75
N PRO A 52 8.27 11.85 3.19
CA PRO A 52 8.81 10.73 3.94
C PRO A 52 9.81 11.21 5.00
N VAL A 53 9.93 10.47 6.10
CA VAL A 53 11.07 10.65 7.01
C VAL A 53 12.37 10.23 6.32
N SER A 54 13.53 10.63 6.87
CA SER A 54 14.82 10.18 6.34
C SER A 54 15.00 8.66 6.43
N VAL A 55 15.80 8.09 5.53
CA VAL A 55 16.13 6.65 5.52
C VAL A 55 16.68 6.21 6.88
N ARG A 56 17.56 7.01 7.49
CA ARG A 56 18.13 6.74 8.81
C ARG A 56 17.06 6.61 9.90
N ARG A 57 16.04 7.49 9.90
CA ARG A 57 14.93 7.42 10.86
C ARG A 57 14.08 6.17 10.66
N ALA A 58 13.78 5.82 9.41
CA ALA A 58 13.02 4.59 9.11
C ALA A 58 13.80 3.32 9.48
N GLN A 59 15.10 3.25 9.18
CA GLN A 59 15.94 2.12 9.57
C GLN A 59 16.08 1.99 11.09
N ALA A 60 16.23 3.11 11.81
CA ALA A 60 16.26 3.11 13.27
C ALA A 60 14.93 2.61 13.86
N TRP A 61 13.80 3.01 13.26
CA TRP A 61 12.49 2.47 13.62
C TRP A 61 12.44 0.96 13.36
N CYS A 62 12.79 0.49 12.17
CA CYS A 62 12.80 -0.94 11.85
C CYS A 62 13.66 -1.76 12.82
N ALA A 63 14.89 -1.33 13.10
CA ALA A 63 15.80 -2.03 14.01
C ALA A 63 15.26 -2.09 15.45
N ARG A 64 14.63 -1.01 15.91
CA ARG A 64 14.00 -0.98 17.24
C ARG A 64 12.83 -1.96 17.33
N LEU A 65 11.93 -1.95 16.34
CA LEU A 65 10.75 -2.84 16.34
C LEU A 65 11.11 -4.30 16.04
N GLU A 66 12.21 -4.54 15.32
CA GLU A 66 12.82 -5.86 15.16
C GLU A 66 13.35 -6.38 16.50
N THR A 67 14.04 -5.54 17.28
CA THR A 67 14.50 -5.87 18.64
C THR A 67 13.32 -6.15 19.59
N ALA A 68 12.21 -5.42 19.42
CA ALA A 68 10.97 -5.65 20.17
C ALA A 68 10.18 -6.90 19.70
N GLY A 69 10.62 -7.58 18.63
CA GLY A 69 9.94 -8.74 18.06
C GLY A 69 8.63 -8.42 17.32
N LEU A 70 8.32 -7.15 17.07
CA LEU A 70 7.08 -6.69 16.43
C LEU A 70 7.19 -6.58 14.91
N VAL A 71 8.40 -6.45 14.39
CA VAL A 71 8.68 -6.36 12.95
C VAL A 71 9.71 -7.42 12.55
N GLY A 72 9.49 -8.07 11.41
CA GLY A 72 10.49 -8.89 10.74
C GLY A 72 11.07 -8.16 9.54
N ARG A 73 12.35 -8.44 9.23
CA ARG A 73 13.04 -7.86 8.09
C ARG A 73 13.83 -8.92 7.32
N ALA A 74 13.92 -8.76 6.00
CA ALA A 74 14.75 -9.61 5.14
C ALA A 74 15.37 -8.80 4.01
N GLN A 75 16.61 -9.11 3.67
CA GLN A 75 17.30 -8.58 2.49
C GLN A 75 17.19 -9.61 1.37
N LEU A 76 16.43 -9.29 0.32
CA LEU A 76 16.24 -10.20 -0.82
C LEU A 76 17.05 -9.79 -2.07
N GLY A 77 18.06 -8.91 -1.90
CA GLY A 77 18.99 -8.54 -2.98
C GLY A 77 18.41 -7.70 -4.12
N GLY A 78 17.15 -7.25 -4.04
CA GLY A 78 16.49 -6.45 -5.08
C GLY A 78 16.53 -4.93 -4.86
N ALA A 79 16.21 -4.17 -5.92
CA ALA A 79 15.99 -2.72 -5.85
C ALA A 79 14.83 -2.41 -4.88
N GLY A 80 15.02 -1.45 -3.97
CA GLY A 80 14.03 -1.05 -2.96
C GLY A 80 14.44 -1.28 -1.50
N GLY A 81 15.55 -1.98 -1.25
CA GLY A 81 16.09 -2.23 0.09
C GLY A 81 15.41 -3.40 0.79
N SER A 82 15.54 -3.46 2.13
CA SER A 82 15.00 -4.57 2.91
C SER A 82 13.47 -4.61 2.86
N LEU A 83 12.92 -5.81 2.76
CA LEU A 83 11.50 -6.05 3.00
C LEU A 83 11.22 -6.08 4.50
N VAL A 84 10.09 -5.51 4.88
CA VAL A 84 9.65 -5.28 6.25
C VAL A 84 8.20 -5.75 6.36
N TRP A 85 7.88 -6.47 7.43
CA TRP A 85 6.51 -6.90 7.73
C TRP A 85 6.26 -6.90 9.24
N GLY A 86 5.01 -6.75 9.66
CA GLY A 86 4.62 -6.96 11.06
C GLY A 86 4.64 -8.45 11.41
N THR A 87 5.18 -8.81 12.57
CA THR A 87 5.16 -10.20 13.07
C THR A 87 3.77 -10.57 13.61
N TYR A 88 3.59 -11.83 13.96
CA TYR A 88 2.37 -12.26 14.64
C TYR A 88 2.17 -11.51 15.97
N ALA A 89 3.25 -11.26 16.72
CA ALA A 89 3.19 -10.48 17.96
C ALA A 89 2.75 -9.02 17.72
N GLY A 90 3.18 -8.41 16.60
CA GLY A 90 2.82 -7.03 16.28
C GLY A 90 1.43 -6.86 15.66
N THR A 91 0.98 -7.83 14.86
CA THR A 91 -0.21 -7.65 14.01
C THR A 91 -1.30 -8.68 14.21
N GLY A 92 -1.01 -9.80 14.88
CA GLY A 92 -1.86 -11.00 14.88
C GLY A 92 -1.86 -11.77 13.56
N VAL A 93 -1.05 -11.36 12.57
CA VAL A 93 -1.02 -11.96 11.23
C VAL A 93 0.30 -12.70 11.02
N GLY A 94 0.22 -13.89 10.42
CA GLY A 94 1.39 -14.72 10.11
C GLY A 94 2.31 -14.10 9.04
N LYS A 95 3.60 -14.41 9.16
CA LYS A 95 4.68 -13.96 8.25
C LYS A 95 4.26 -14.13 6.77
N PRO A 96 4.41 -13.10 5.93
CA PRO A 96 4.14 -13.21 4.51
C PRO A 96 5.15 -14.15 3.83
N SER A 97 4.73 -14.79 2.74
CA SER A 97 5.64 -15.59 1.93
C SER A 97 6.45 -14.66 1.04
N LEU A 98 7.76 -14.58 1.32
CA LEU A 98 8.66 -13.60 0.73
C LEU A 98 9.09 -13.92 -0.71
N TYR A 99 8.93 -15.18 -1.12
CA TYR A 99 9.40 -15.69 -2.42
C TYR A 99 8.24 -15.98 -3.38
N ARG A 100 7.03 -15.49 -3.08
CA ARG A 100 5.90 -15.64 -4.01
C ARG A 100 6.09 -14.69 -5.18
N GLN A 101 5.59 -15.11 -6.33
CA GLN A 101 5.52 -14.26 -7.53
C GLN A 101 4.76 -12.95 -7.26
N THR A 102 3.79 -12.95 -6.34
CA THR A 102 2.99 -11.78 -5.99
C THR A 102 3.68 -10.81 -5.04
N THR A 103 4.83 -11.15 -4.44
CA THR A 103 5.50 -10.30 -3.45
C THR A 103 5.86 -8.92 -4.01
N ARG A 104 6.33 -8.86 -5.27
CA ARG A 104 6.62 -7.59 -5.95
C ARG A 104 5.38 -6.70 -6.03
N HIS A 105 4.24 -7.30 -6.37
CA HIS A 105 2.95 -6.61 -6.46
C HIS A 105 2.49 -6.12 -5.09
N GLU A 106 2.56 -6.97 -4.05
CA GLU A 106 2.19 -6.57 -2.69
C GLU A 106 3.03 -5.40 -2.16
N VAL A 107 4.35 -5.38 -2.45
CA VAL A 107 5.22 -4.25 -2.06
C VAL A 107 4.83 -2.97 -2.81
N ALA A 108 4.48 -3.05 -4.09
CA ALA A 108 3.98 -1.91 -4.85
C ALA A 108 2.65 -1.39 -4.28
N VAL A 109 1.71 -2.26 -3.95
CA VAL A 109 0.46 -1.88 -3.26
C VAL A 109 0.73 -1.17 -1.94
N SER A 110 1.69 -1.65 -1.14
CA SER A 110 2.12 -0.96 0.09
C SER A 110 2.74 0.41 -0.18
N ALA A 111 3.47 0.55 -1.29
CA ALA A 111 4.00 1.85 -1.71
C ALA A 111 2.87 2.83 -2.04
N ALA A 112 1.87 2.43 -2.82
CA ALA A 112 0.68 3.23 -3.08
C ALA A 112 -0.02 3.62 -1.78
N SER A 113 -0.35 2.64 -0.93
CA SER A 113 -0.99 2.86 0.38
C SER A 113 -0.26 3.92 1.21
N ALA A 114 1.07 3.85 1.27
CA ALA A 114 1.88 4.80 2.02
C ALA A 114 1.79 6.25 1.47
N ARG A 115 1.69 6.44 0.15
CA ARG A 115 1.52 7.77 -0.45
C ARG A 115 0.11 8.31 -0.21
N TYR A 116 -0.90 7.45 -0.29
CA TYR A 116 -2.27 7.81 0.05
C TYR A 116 -2.41 8.22 1.53
N ALA A 117 -1.75 7.50 2.44
CA ALA A 117 -1.69 7.89 3.85
C ALA A 117 -1.03 9.27 4.03
N ALA A 118 0.08 9.54 3.32
CA ALA A 118 0.74 10.85 3.36
C ALA A 118 -0.10 11.98 2.73
N ALA A 119 -1.02 11.64 1.82
CA ALA A 119 -2.01 12.56 1.29
C ALA A 119 -3.22 12.78 2.22
N GLY A 120 -3.25 12.14 3.39
CA GLY A 120 -4.35 12.25 4.36
C GLY A 120 -5.54 11.34 4.04
N CYS A 121 -5.40 10.40 3.12
CA CYS A 121 -6.44 9.42 2.83
C CYS A 121 -6.36 8.24 3.80
N ALA A 122 -7.52 7.71 4.20
CA ALA A 122 -7.57 6.38 4.78
C ALA A 122 -7.43 5.31 3.68
N TRP A 123 -6.88 4.16 4.05
CA TRP A 123 -6.65 3.05 3.11
C TRP A 123 -7.18 1.77 3.71
N ARG A 124 -7.90 0.98 2.91
CA ARG A 124 -8.31 -0.38 3.26
C ARG A 124 -8.10 -1.34 2.10
N ARG A 125 -8.06 -2.63 2.42
CA ARG A 125 -8.22 -3.67 1.39
C ARG A 125 -9.61 -3.58 0.81
N ASP A 126 -9.71 -3.78 -0.50
CA ASP A 126 -11.00 -4.02 -1.10
C ASP A 126 -11.56 -5.37 -0.64
N GLU A 127 -12.87 -5.50 -0.61
CA GLU A 127 -13.52 -6.74 -0.20
C GLU A 127 -13.65 -7.68 -1.38
N LYS A 128 -13.56 -8.99 -1.11
CA LYS A 128 -13.76 -9.99 -2.16
C LYS A 128 -15.22 -9.91 -2.63
N PRO A 129 -15.47 -9.71 -3.94
CA PRO A 129 -16.84 -9.65 -4.45
C PRO A 129 -17.62 -10.93 -4.14
N ALA A 130 -18.88 -10.77 -3.71
CA ALA A 130 -19.76 -11.88 -3.38
C ALA A 130 -20.30 -12.65 -4.60
N PHE A 131 -20.11 -12.13 -5.82
CA PHE A 131 -20.67 -12.66 -7.04
C PHE A 131 -19.61 -13.09 -8.07
N VAL A 132 -19.98 -14.06 -8.90
CA VAL A 132 -19.15 -14.57 -10.00
C VAL A 132 -18.93 -13.46 -11.04
N GLY A 133 -17.68 -13.24 -11.42
CA GLY A 133 -17.30 -12.17 -12.36
C GLY A 133 -17.02 -10.81 -11.71
N GLY A 134 -17.06 -10.72 -10.39
CA GLY A 134 -16.56 -9.56 -9.66
C GLY A 134 -15.03 -9.44 -9.76
N HIS A 135 -14.54 -8.22 -9.62
CA HIS A 135 -13.10 -7.92 -9.53
C HIS A 135 -12.84 -7.12 -8.26
N GLN A 136 -11.80 -7.53 -7.54
CA GLN A 136 -11.33 -6.89 -6.31
C GLN A 136 -10.20 -5.93 -6.70
N ALA A 137 -10.33 -4.67 -6.29
CA ALA A 137 -9.27 -3.69 -6.41
C ALA A 137 -8.10 -4.04 -5.49
N ASP A 138 -6.90 -3.61 -5.84
CA ASP A 138 -5.72 -3.81 -4.98
C ASP A 138 -5.81 -3.01 -3.68
N GLY A 139 -6.55 -1.90 -3.70
CA GLY A 139 -6.91 -1.16 -2.50
C GLY A 139 -8.05 -0.18 -2.72
N VAL A 140 -8.55 0.34 -1.61
CA VAL A 140 -9.59 1.37 -1.59
C VAL A 140 -9.07 2.55 -0.79
N ALA A 141 -8.97 3.70 -1.44
CA ALA A 141 -8.65 4.96 -0.82
C ALA A 141 -9.94 5.70 -0.44
N LEU A 142 -9.97 6.21 0.79
CA LEU A 142 -11.11 6.88 1.37
C LEU A 142 -10.72 8.31 1.77
N GLY A 143 -11.51 9.28 1.30
CA GLY A 143 -11.47 10.67 1.73
C GLY A 143 -12.87 11.14 2.16
N PRO A 144 -13.00 12.37 2.66
CA PRO A 144 -14.31 12.92 3.02
C PRO A 144 -15.26 12.92 1.81
N GLY A 145 -16.33 12.11 1.87
CA GLY A 145 -17.35 12.02 0.82
C GLY A 145 -16.89 11.33 -0.48
N TRP A 146 -15.72 10.68 -0.47
CA TRP A 146 -15.11 10.14 -1.69
C TRP A 146 -14.46 8.77 -1.46
N VAL A 147 -14.71 7.85 -2.39
CA VAL A 147 -14.15 6.50 -2.46
C VAL A 147 -13.48 6.32 -3.83
N GLU A 148 -12.22 5.91 -3.82
CA GLU A 148 -11.45 5.63 -5.04
C GLU A 148 -10.92 4.19 -5.00
N LEU A 149 -11.13 3.48 -6.11
CA LEU A 149 -10.60 2.13 -6.31
C LEU A 149 -9.20 2.23 -6.91
N ILE A 150 -8.24 1.54 -6.30
CA ILE A 150 -6.84 1.60 -6.70
C ILE A 150 -6.43 0.26 -7.31
N GLU A 151 -5.93 0.31 -8.54
CA GLU A 151 -5.31 -0.81 -9.24
C GLU A 151 -3.81 -0.56 -9.36
N VAL A 152 -2.99 -1.47 -8.87
CA VAL A 152 -1.57 -1.51 -9.18
C VAL A 152 -1.40 -2.43 -10.37
N GLU A 153 -0.68 -1.99 -11.40
CA GLU A 153 -0.41 -2.84 -12.56
C GLU A 153 1.04 -2.79 -12.99
N LEU A 154 1.75 -3.89 -12.72
CA LEU A 154 3.16 -4.06 -13.07
C LEU A 154 3.38 -4.99 -14.27
N THR A 155 2.32 -5.66 -14.71
CA THR A 155 2.34 -6.56 -15.88
C THR A 155 1.06 -6.32 -16.68
N PRO A 156 1.15 -6.00 -17.98
CA PRO A 156 -0.01 -5.82 -18.83
C PRO A 156 -0.93 -7.04 -18.82
N LYS A 157 -2.24 -6.79 -18.79
CA LYS A 157 -3.25 -7.85 -18.87
C LYS A 157 -3.68 -8.02 -20.33
N ARG A 158 -4.16 -9.21 -20.69
CA ARG A 158 -4.77 -9.44 -22.01
C ARG A 158 -6.13 -8.75 -22.09
N LEU A 159 -6.54 -8.30 -23.28
CA LEU A 159 -7.81 -7.60 -23.51
C LEU A 159 -9.05 -8.26 -22.87
N PRO A 160 -9.26 -9.59 -22.96
CA PRO A 160 -10.42 -10.23 -22.31
C PRO A 160 -10.45 -10.00 -20.78
N ARG A 161 -9.28 -9.89 -20.14
CA ARG A 161 -9.19 -9.61 -18.71
C ARG A 161 -9.57 -8.16 -18.41
N TYR A 162 -9.15 -7.18 -19.21
CA TYR A 162 -9.60 -5.79 -19.05
C TYR A 162 -11.12 -5.66 -19.24
N VAL A 163 -11.72 -6.38 -20.20
CA VAL A 163 -13.18 -6.39 -20.36
C VAL A 163 -13.87 -6.84 -19.07
N SER A 164 -13.39 -7.91 -18.43
CA SER A 164 -13.94 -8.38 -17.16
C SER A 164 -13.79 -7.36 -16.04
N ILE A 165 -12.59 -6.76 -15.89
CA ILE A 165 -12.28 -5.79 -14.85
C ILE A 165 -13.13 -4.52 -15.02
N PHE A 166 -13.18 -3.96 -16.23
CA PHE A 166 -13.94 -2.75 -16.53
C PHE A 166 -15.45 -2.97 -16.34
N ARG A 167 -15.99 -4.14 -16.68
CA ARG A 167 -17.39 -4.46 -16.37
C ARG A 167 -17.67 -4.47 -14.87
N ALA A 168 -16.75 -5.03 -14.07
CA ALA A 168 -16.87 -5.04 -12.63
C ALA A 168 -16.80 -3.61 -12.07
N PHE A 169 -15.84 -2.80 -12.50
CA PHE A 169 -15.71 -1.42 -12.04
C PHE A 169 -16.86 -0.52 -12.46
N ARG A 170 -17.35 -0.64 -13.69
CA ARG A 170 -18.54 0.11 -14.12
C ARG A 170 -19.72 -0.16 -13.21
N ARG A 171 -19.99 -1.43 -12.87
CA ARG A 171 -21.07 -1.79 -11.95
C ARG A 171 -20.92 -1.08 -10.60
N ARG A 172 -19.71 -1.05 -10.04
CA ARG A 172 -19.44 -0.40 -8.74
C ARG A 172 -19.62 1.12 -8.80
N LEU A 173 -19.21 1.75 -9.90
CA LEU A 173 -19.47 3.17 -10.14
C LEU A 173 -20.97 3.46 -10.28
N ASP A 174 -21.69 2.64 -11.04
CA ASP A 174 -23.13 2.80 -11.28
C ASP A 174 -23.95 2.62 -9.99
N LEU A 175 -23.49 1.76 -9.07
CA LEU A 175 -24.09 1.54 -7.74
C LEU A 175 -23.65 2.58 -6.69
N GLY A 176 -22.77 3.52 -7.04
CA GLY A 176 -22.25 4.51 -6.10
C GLY A 176 -21.29 3.96 -5.04
N GLU A 177 -20.77 2.74 -5.21
CA GLU A 177 -19.78 2.13 -4.31
C GLU A 177 -18.40 2.79 -4.42
N ALA A 178 -18.14 3.47 -5.54
CA ALA A 178 -16.92 4.22 -5.80
C ALA A 178 -17.20 5.44 -6.68
N ASN A 179 -16.35 6.46 -6.54
CA ASN A 179 -16.42 7.68 -7.34
C ASN A 179 -15.48 7.64 -8.55
N SER A 180 -14.35 6.94 -8.46
CA SER A 180 -13.42 6.80 -9.58
C SER A 180 -12.51 5.58 -9.39
N ILE A 181 -11.73 5.30 -10.44
CA ILE A 181 -10.66 4.30 -10.41
C ILE A 181 -9.35 4.96 -10.78
N THR A 182 -8.27 4.59 -10.08
CA THR A 182 -6.91 4.99 -10.42
C THR A 182 -6.04 3.76 -10.64
N TYR A 183 -5.46 3.69 -11.83
CA TYR A 183 -4.43 2.73 -12.20
C TYR A 183 -3.04 3.34 -11.94
N LEU A 184 -2.26 2.66 -11.12
CA LEU A 184 -0.88 2.98 -10.78
C LEU A 184 0.01 1.94 -11.45
N CYS A 185 0.70 2.36 -12.49
CA CYS A 185 1.35 1.46 -13.42
C CYS A 185 2.85 1.72 -13.56
N ASN A 186 3.54 0.75 -14.15
CA ASN A 186 4.73 1.04 -14.94
C ASN A 186 4.33 1.48 -16.37
N THR A 187 5.29 1.94 -17.17
CA THR A 187 5.03 2.48 -18.51
C THR A 187 4.33 1.49 -19.44
N GLU A 188 4.73 0.22 -19.45
CA GLU A 188 4.12 -0.79 -20.33
C GLU A 188 2.66 -1.08 -19.96
N SER A 189 2.38 -1.25 -18.67
CA SER A 189 1.02 -1.45 -18.17
C SER A 189 0.15 -0.21 -18.38
N ALA A 190 0.69 0.99 -18.18
CA ALA A 190 -0.05 2.22 -18.43
C ALA A 190 -0.50 2.32 -19.89
N ARG A 191 0.38 1.99 -20.84
CA ARG A 191 0.04 1.93 -22.26
C ARG A 191 -1.08 0.93 -22.53
N ALA A 192 -0.98 -0.29 -21.98
CA ALA A 192 -1.99 -1.33 -22.18
C ALA A 192 -3.36 -0.95 -21.58
N VAL A 193 -3.38 -0.34 -20.38
CA VAL A 193 -4.62 0.16 -19.76
C VAL A 193 -5.25 1.27 -20.61
N ARG A 194 -4.46 2.27 -21.07
CA ARG A 194 -4.97 3.36 -21.91
C ARG A 194 -5.48 2.86 -23.26
N GLU A 195 -4.78 1.90 -23.86
CA GLU A 195 -5.24 1.23 -25.08
C GLU A 195 -6.56 0.49 -24.81
N ALA A 196 -6.67 -0.27 -23.72
CA ALA A 196 -7.91 -0.93 -23.35
C ALA A 196 -9.05 0.07 -23.12
N LEU A 197 -8.80 1.19 -22.43
CA LEU A 197 -9.81 2.25 -22.21
C LEU A 197 -10.36 2.84 -23.52
N THR A 198 -9.57 2.88 -24.58
CA THR A 198 -9.97 3.51 -25.86
C THR A 198 -10.45 2.52 -26.92
N SER A 199 -9.90 1.30 -26.91
CA SER A 199 -10.15 0.28 -27.95
C SER A 199 -11.40 -0.56 -27.69
N ILE A 200 -11.77 -0.85 -26.44
CA ILE A 200 -12.91 -1.72 -26.13
C ILE A 200 -14.15 -0.91 -25.71
N PRO A 201 -15.37 -1.32 -26.10
CA PRO A 201 -16.59 -0.55 -25.83
C PRO A 201 -16.81 -0.21 -24.35
N ILE A 202 -16.56 -1.16 -23.44
CA ILE A 202 -16.71 -0.93 -21.99
C ILE A 202 -15.66 0.04 -21.44
N GLY A 203 -14.45 0.03 -21.98
CA GLY A 203 -13.39 0.95 -21.59
C GLY A 203 -13.75 2.40 -21.92
N ARG A 204 -14.33 2.63 -23.10
CA ARG A 204 -14.72 3.98 -23.54
C ARG A 204 -15.78 4.60 -22.63
N THR A 205 -16.64 3.80 -22.02
CA THR A 205 -17.63 4.30 -21.05
C THR A 205 -17.04 4.69 -19.70
N LEU A 206 -15.78 4.36 -19.44
CA LEU A 206 -15.08 4.61 -18.17
C LEU A 206 -13.96 5.64 -18.28
N VAL A 207 -13.61 6.10 -19.49
CA VAL A 207 -12.41 6.90 -19.73
C VAL A 207 -12.34 8.16 -18.86
N ASP A 208 -13.48 8.82 -18.63
CA ASP A 208 -13.57 10.05 -17.81
C ASP A 208 -13.56 9.78 -16.29
N ARG A 209 -13.63 8.51 -15.89
CA ARG A 209 -13.69 8.05 -14.48
C ARG A 209 -12.48 7.22 -14.07
N VAL A 210 -11.54 7.00 -15.00
CA VAL A 210 -10.33 6.21 -14.80
C VAL A 210 -9.10 7.08 -15.02
N SER A 211 -8.28 7.27 -13.99
CA SER A 211 -6.97 7.92 -14.11
C SER A 211 -5.87 6.86 -14.24
N VAL A 212 -4.86 7.10 -15.08
CA VAL A 212 -3.74 6.18 -15.30
C VAL A 212 -2.41 6.90 -15.10
N HIS A 213 -1.69 6.54 -14.04
CA HIS A 213 -0.43 7.17 -13.65
C HIS A 213 0.75 6.21 -13.73
N GLU A 214 1.83 6.66 -14.37
CA GLU A 214 3.10 5.94 -14.44
C GLU A 214 3.95 6.29 -13.24
N VAL A 215 3.84 5.48 -12.19
CA VAL A 215 4.50 5.73 -10.91
C VAL A 215 5.54 4.67 -10.56
N TYR A 216 5.53 3.53 -11.26
CA TYR A 216 6.44 2.42 -11.01
C TYR A 216 7.50 2.24 -12.11
N ASP A 217 8.71 1.86 -11.71
CA ASP A 217 9.72 1.37 -12.64
C ASP A 217 9.48 -0.12 -13.02
N LEU A 218 10.37 -0.69 -13.84
CA LEU A 218 10.31 -2.10 -14.25
C LEU A 218 10.49 -3.08 -13.07
N ALA A 219 11.14 -2.64 -11.98
CA ALA A 219 11.29 -3.42 -10.75
C ALA A 219 10.06 -3.31 -9.84
N GLY A 220 9.05 -2.50 -10.19
CA GLY A 220 7.87 -2.25 -9.37
C GLY A 220 8.13 -1.28 -8.21
N GLN A 221 9.20 -0.50 -8.26
CA GLN A 221 9.49 0.54 -7.27
C GLN A 221 8.85 1.85 -7.67
N TRP A 222 8.30 2.56 -6.69
CA TRP A 222 7.75 3.89 -6.92
C TRP A 222 8.89 4.87 -7.26
N ILE A 223 8.83 5.48 -8.45
CA ILE A 223 9.96 6.21 -9.06
C ILE A 223 10.32 7.49 -8.27
N SER A 224 9.32 8.23 -7.81
CA SER A 224 9.52 9.55 -7.19
C SER A 224 9.56 9.49 -5.66
N ASP A 225 10.45 10.27 -5.04
CA ASP A 225 10.45 10.52 -3.57
C ASP A 225 9.66 11.79 -3.19
N ALA A 226 8.80 12.28 -4.09
CA ALA A 226 7.85 13.35 -3.85
C ALA A 226 6.40 12.83 -3.94
N LEU A 227 5.51 13.45 -3.17
CA LEU A 227 4.08 13.14 -3.26
C LEU A 227 3.56 13.74 -4.58
N PRO A 228 2.89 12.96 -5.46
CA PRO A 228 2.42 13.47 -6.73
C PRO A 228 1.36 14.56 -6.54
N ASP A 229 1.36 15.56 -7.41
CA ASP A 229 0.42 16.69 -7.30
C ASP A 229 -1.04 16.26 -7.51
N TRP A 230 -1.28 15.29 -8.39
CA TRP A 230 -2.62 14.71 -8.57
C TRP A 230 -3.16 14.10 -7.26
N LEU A 231 -2.28 13.54 -6.42
CA LEU A 231 -2.66 12.93 -5.16
C LEU A 231 -2.79 13.97 -4.02
N LYS A 232 -1.97 15.02 -4.03
CA LYS A 232 -2.14 16.18 -3.12
C LYS A 232 -3.51 16.83 -3.29
N SER A 233 -3.98 16.92 -4.54
CA SER A 233 -5.30 17.49 -4.86
C SER A 233 -6.47 16.66 -4.30
N THR A 234 -6.27 15.37 -4.04
CA THR A 234 -7.30 14.47 -3.51
C THR A 234 -7.73 14.85 -2.10
N ALA A 235 -6.83 15.38 -1.27
CA ALA A 235 -7.14 15.91 0.06
C ALA A 235 -8.06 17.15 0.04
N SER A 236 -8.03 17.91 -1.07
CA SER A 236 -8.87 19.09 -1.28
C SER A 236 -10.22 18.81 -1.93
N ARG A 237 -10.49 17.59 -2.42
CA ARG A 237 -11.74 17.26 -3.13
C ARG A 237 -13.00 17.24 -2.25
N GLY A 238 -12.84 17.18 -0.93
CA GLY A 238 -13.95 17.24 0.04
C GLY A 238 -14.30 18.65 0.54
N ARG A 239 -13.80 19.72 -0.11
CA ARG A 239 -14.17 21.11 0.19
C ARG A 239 -15.02 21.71 -0.93
N TRP A 240 -16.17 21.12 -1.20
CA TRP A 240 -17.25 21.74 -1.97
C TRP A 240 -18.59 21.34 -1.37
#